data_AF-A0ABD5DGB8-F1
#
_entry.id   AF-A0ABD5DGB8-F1
#
_cell.length_a   1.000
_cell.length_b   1.000
_cell.length_c   1.000
_cell.angle_alpha   90.00
_cell.angle_beta   90.00
_cell.angle_gamma   90.00
#
_symmetry.space_group_name_H-M   'P 1'
#
loop_
_entity.id
_entity.type
_entity.pdbx_description
1 polymer ?
#
loop_
_entity_poly.entity_id
_entity_poly.type
_entity_poly.pdbx_seq_one_letter_code
_entity_poly.pdbx_strand_id
1 'polypeptide(L)' 'VNTDAAVVFDALPGQVFPAHVTSSDAGILAGQEAVNGQLSQPEQSTRWVRDAQRMRIHVALDQPLDKPLPTGARATVQLY' A
#
# COMPACT_ATOMS: atom_id res chain seq x y z
N VAL A 1 -3.99 -8.18 -4.38
CA VAL A 1 -5.21 -7.36 -4.48
C VAL A 1 -6.33 -8.23 -3.91
N ASN A 2 -7.13 -7.73 -2.97
CA ASN A 2 -8.01 -8.50 -2.04
C ASN A 2 -7.28 -9.20 -0.88
N THR A 3 -6.22 -8.57 -0.35
CA THR A 3 -5.66 -8.98 0.94
C THR A 3 -6.47 -8.32 2.04
N ASP A 4 -6.96 -9.11 2.99
CA ASP A 4 -7.71 -8.61 4.13
C ASP A 4 -6.79 -7.81 5.07
N ALA A 5 -7.37 -6.82 5.72
CA ALA A 5 -6.65 -5.94 6.62
C ALA A 5 -7.51 -5.49 7.79
N ALA A 6 -6.84 -5.14 8.89
CA ALA A 6 -7.41 -4.43 10.01
C ALA A 6 -6.73 -3.07 10.15
N VAL A 7 -7.54 -2.02 10.32
CA VAL A 7 -7.06 -0.64 10.49
C VAL A 7 -7.45 -0.14 11.88
N VAL A 8 -6.51 0.46 12.59
CA VAL A 8 -6.75 1.17 13.85
C VAL A 8 -6.29 2.61 13.69
N PHE A 9 -7.15 3.57 14.02
CA PHE A 9 -6.81 4.99 13.96
C PHE A 9 -6.41 5.52 15.35
N ASP A 10 -5.35 6.32 15.41
CA ASP A 10 -4.91 6.96 16.67
C ASP A 10 -6.02 7.85 17.29
N ALA A 11 -6.88 8.41 16.43
CA ALA A 11 -8.02 9.25 16.83
C ALA A 11 -9.26 8.47 17.31
N LEU A 12 -9.31 7.14 17.09
CA LEU A 12 -10.43 6.26 17.45
C LEU A 12 -9.89 5.04 18.22
N PRO A 13 -9.33 5.24 19.43
CA PRO A 13 -8.72 4.15 20.19
C PRO A 13 -9.75 3.08 20.57
N GLY A 14 -9.31 1.82 20.59
CA GLY A 14 -10.16 0.67 20.93
C GLY A 14 -11.10 0.21 19.82
N GLN A 15 -11.06 0.84 18.64
CA GLN A 15 -11.87 0.45 17.49
C GLN A 15 -10.98 -0.14 16.39
N VAL A 16 -11.41 -1.29 15.86
CA VAL A 16 -10.74 -1.99 14.76
C VAL A 16 -11.67 -2.00 13.57
N PHE A 17 -11.18 -1.52 12.43
CA PHE A 17 -11.96 -1.39 11.21
C PHE A 17 -11.51 -2.44 10.19
N PRO A 18 -12.41 -3.35 9.76
CA PRO A 18 -12.17 -4.25 8.64
C PRO A 18 -11.91 -3.46 7.35
N ALA A 19 -10.95 -3.93 6.57
CA ALA A 19 -10.49 -3.28 5.36
C ALA A 19 -9.90 -4.29 4.39
N HIS A 20 -9.70 -3.87 3.15
CA HIS A 20 -9.02 -4.67 2.12
C HIS A 20 -8.07 -3.82 1.28
N VAL A 21 -7.00 -4.46 0.80
CA VAL A 21 -6.04 -3.85 -0.14
C VAL A 21 -6.67 -3.74 -1.53
N THR A 22 -6.93 -2.51 -1.97
CA THR A 22 -7.52 -2.20 -3.29
C THR A 22 -6.46 -2.06 -4.37
N SER A 23 -5.26 -1.63 -4.03
CA SER A 23 -4.13 -1.65 -4.95
C SER A 23 -2.81 -1.81 -4.22
N SER A 24 -1.86 -2.41 -4.91
CA SER A 24 -0.44 -2.34 -4.61
C SER A 24 0.18 -1.58 -5.77
N ASP A 25 1.08 -0.64 -5.49
CA ASP A 25 1.60 0.36 -6.44
C ASP A 25 1.71 -0.16 -7.88
N ALA A 26 0.96 0.48 -8.77
CA ALA A 26 0.80 0.13 -10.17
C ALA A 26 1.98 0.67 -11.00
N GLY A 27 3.17 0.10 -10.82
CA GLY A 27 4.25 0.17 -11.80
C GLY A 27 4.17 -0.90 -12.89
N ILE A 28 3.21 -1.86 -12.82
CA ILE A 28 3.19 -3.05 -13.69
C ILE A 28 1.81 -3.38 -14.31
N LEU A 29 0.67 -2.91 -13.80
CA LEU A 29 -0.63 -3.54 -14.15
C LEU A 29 -1.75 -2.65 -14.71
N ALA A 30 -1.47 -1.42 -15.15
CA ALA A 30 -2.44 -0.63 -15.91
C ALA A 30 -1.79 0.20 -17.02
N GLY A 31 -1.62 -0.43 -18.20
CA GLY A 31 -1.77 0.23 -19.50
C GLY A 31 -0.89 1.43 -19.82
N GLN A 32 0.43 1.23 -19.92
CA GLN A 32 1.17 1.90 -20.97
C GLN A 32 1.65 0.85 -21.98
N GLU A 33 1.14 1.05 -23.19
CA GLU A 33 1.43 0.41 -24.47
C GLU A 33 2.81 -0.27 -24.59
N ALA A 34 2.83 -1.39 -25.32
CA ALA A 34 4.06 -2.08 -25.66
C ALA A 34 5.02 -1.19 -26.50
N VAL A 35 6.31 -1.45 -26.27
CA VAL A 35 7.49 -1.26 -27.16
C VAL A 35 8.38 -0.03 -26.86
N ASN A 36 9.48 -0.29 -26.13
CA ASN A 36 10.81 -0.29 -26.76
C ASN A 36 11.73 -1.34 -26.11
N GLY A 37 12.19 -2.30 -26.92
CA GLY A 37 13.02 -3.42 -26.48
C GLY A 37 14.42 -3.00 -26.03
N GLN A 38 14.54 -2.50 -24.81
CA GLN A 38 15.80 -2.54 -24.08
C GLN A 38 15.57 -3.35 -22.80
N LEU A 39 16.23 -4.51 -22.72
CA LEU A 39 16.35 -5.26 -21.47
C LEU A 39 16.78 -4.28 -20.38
N SER A 40 16.00 -4.18 -19.31
CA SER A 40 16.41 -3.53 -18.09
C SER A 40 17.68 -4.22 -17.59
N GLN A 41 18.83 -3.55 -17.73
CA GLN A 41 20.09 -4.06 -17.23
C GLN A 41 20.02 -4.05 -15.69
N PRO A 42 20.31 -5.18 -15.00
CA PRO A 42 20.34 -5.17 -13.55
C PRO A 42 21.52 -4.33 -13.05
N GLU A 43 21.24 -3.25 -12.33
CA GLU A 43 22.22 -2.48 -11.58
C GLU A 43 22.90 -3.40 -10.54
N GLN A 44 24.13 -3.85 -10.82
CA GLN A 44 24.97 -4.56 -9.85
C GLN A 44 25.44 -3.58 -8.76
N SER A 45 24.64 -3.45 -7.70
CA SER A 45 25.05 -2.74 -6.49
C SER A 45 26.07 -3.57 -5.69
N THR A 46 27.23 -3.00 -5.40
CA THR A 46 28.30 -3.58 -4.55
C THR A 46 28.14 -3.26 -3.07
N ARG A 47 27.00 -2.69 -2.65
CA ARG A 47 26.72 -2.39 -1.24
C ARG A 47 26.24 -3.65 -0.52
N TRP A 48 26.91 -4.00 0.57
CA TRP A 48 26.61 -5.18 1.40
C TRP A 48 25.27 -5.06 2.16
N VAL A 49 24.70 -3.85 2.19
CA VAL A 49 23.40 -3.56 2.77
C VAL A 49 22.51 -3.03 1.66
N ARG A 50 21.37 -3.69 1.45
CA ARG A 50 20.33 -3.20 0.55
C ARG A 50 19.56 -2.08 1.24
N ASP A 51 19.21 -1.04 0.48
CA ASP A 51 18.28 -0.04 0.95
C ASP A 51 16.90 -0.66 1.18
N ALA A 52 16.19 -0.17 2.19
CA ALA A 52 14.81 -0.58 2.45
C ALA A 52 13.92 -0.10 1.30
N GLN A 53 13.49 -1.03 0.46
CA GLN A 53 12.49 -0.75 -0.56
C GLN A 53 11.11 -0.73 0.09
N ARG A 54 10.41 0.40 -0.05
CA ARG A 54 9.03 0.57 0.43
C ARG A 54 8.11 0.57 -0.77
N MET A 55 7.09 -0.29 -0.71
CA MET A 55 6.02 -0.33 -1.69
C MET A 55 4.79 0.38 -1.13
N ARG A 56 4.14 1.23 -1.93
CA ARG A 56 2.88 1.85 -1.53
C ARG A 56 1.74 0.87 -1.79
N ILE A 57 0.79 0.83 -0.87
CA ILE A 57 -0.48 0.13 -1.04
C ILE A 57 -1.62 1.08 -0.73
N HIS A 58 -2.75 0.83 -1.35
CA HIS A 58 -4.00 1.53 -1.07
C HIS A 58 -4.92 0.54 -0.34
N VAL A 59 -5.46 1.00 0.77
CA VAL A 59 -6.35 0.23 1.65
C VAL A 59 -7.67 0.96 1.71
N ALA A 60 -8.77 0.24 1.50
CA ALA A 60 -10.13 0.77 1.68
C ALA A 60 -10.78 0.09 2.88
N LEU A 61 -11.46 0.88 3.70
CA LEU A 61 -12.31 0.34 4.76
C LEU A 61 -13.53 -0.32 4.14
N ASP A 62 -13.97 -1.44 4.70
CA ASP A 62 -15.17 -2.15 4.23
C ASP A 62 -16.45 -1.37 4.56
N GLN A 63 -16.39 -0.57 5.61
CA GLN A 63 -17.47 0.28 6.09
C GLN A 63 -16.98 1.72 6.26
N PRO A 64 -17.81 2.73 5.93
CA PRO A 64 -17.45 4.12 6.17
C PRO A 64 -17.35 4.40 7.67
N LEU A 65 -16.54 5.39 8.04
CA LEU A 65 -16.48 5.88 9.40
C LEU A 65 -17.73 6.72 9.72
N ASP A 66 -18.32 6.52 10.89
CA ASP A 66 -19.46 7.33 11.37
C ASP A 66 -19.12 8.83 11.43
N LYS A 67 -17.85 9.13 11.77
CA LYS A 67 -17.30 10.48 11.77
C LYS A 67 -16.07 10.52 10.88
N PRO A 68 -16.03 11.39 9.85
CA PRO A 68 -14.85 11.52 9.02
C PRO A 68 -13.66 12.04 9.83
N LEU A 69 -12.50 11.43 9.60
CA LEU A 69 -11.23 11.89 10.14
C LEU A 69 -10.59 12.90 9.17
N PRO A 70 -9.83 13.89 9.68
CA PRO A 70 -9.07 14.79 8.81
C PRO A 70 -8.05 14.00 7.98
N THR A 71 -7.77 14.50 6.77
CA THR A 71 -6.72 13.93 5.91
C THR A 71 -5.37 13.97 6.62
N GLY A 72 -4.59 12.89 6.54
CA GLY A 72 -3.31 12.75 7.24
C GLY A 72 -3.42 12.23 8.67
N ALA A 73 -4.62 11.86 9.12
CA ALA A 73 -4.79 11.10 10.36
C ALA A 73 -3.92 9.84 10.33
N ARG A 74 -3.30 9.54 11.48
CA ARG A 74 -2.43 8.37 11.64
C ARG A 74 -3.27 7.12 11.86
N ALA A 75 -2.81 6.03 11.26
CA ALA A 75 -3.39 4.72 11.42
C ALA A 75 -2.31 3.66 11.43
N THR A 76 -2.56 2.58 12.15
CA THR A 76 -1.80 1.33 12.06
C THR A 76 -2.62 0.34 11.26
N VAL A 77 -1.99 -0.31 10.28
CA VAL A 77 -2.63 -1.31 9.40
C VAL A 77 -1.95 -2.65 9.59
N GLN A 78 -2.73 -3.68 9.84
CA GLN A 78 -2.30 -5.08 9.85
C GLN A 78 -2.90 -5.77 8.62
N LEU A 79 -2.05 -6.44 7.84
CA LEU A 79 -2.47 -7.27 6.71
C LEU A 79 -2.53 -8.74 7.14
N TYR A 80 -3.43 -9.51 6.55
CA TYR A 80 -3.60 -10.95 6.80
C TYR A 80 -3.27 -11.80 5.56
#